data_AF-A0A857J7R7-F1
#
_entry.id   AF-A0A857J7R7-F1
#
_cell.length_a   1.000
_cell.length_b   1.000
_cell.length_c   1.000
_cell.angle_alpha   90.00
_cell.angle_beta   90.00
_cell.angle_gamma   90.00
#
_symmetry.space_group_name_H-M   'P 1'
#
loop_
_entity.id
_entity.type
_entity.pdbx_description
1 polymer ?
#
loop_
_entity_poly.entity_id
_entity_poly.type
_entity_poly.pdbx_seq_one_letter_code
_entity_poly.pdbx_strand_id
1 'polypeptide(L)'
;MSETNPAEEHQEAHSGPIKNPKQLLIAVLFSFVVPIFVIIGLVLFVTSANKPAPGVSGPDAQKALQARIQRIGTVEIRDANRPLKSGEDVFKAQCITCHGTGMMGAPKFQDSADWAPRIAKGYETLLHSALAGKDAMPPQGGGDFEDVEIGRAVVYMANAGGAKFPVPDRPAAAPTANAGAAATPAPAATAAAAAPSPAAVTGAAPVVAAATATAAPTTAAGGGAGEALYKQTCQMCHAAGVANAPKFGDKAAWAPRIATGMDTLVNAALHGMGAMPPKGGSTAPDADVRAAVQYMVDAAK
;
A
#
# COMPACT_ATOMS: atom_id res chain seq x y z
N MET A 1 -96.95 37.40 -48.16
CA MET A 1 -97.50 36.49 -47.13
C MET A 1 -96.28 35.79 -46.54
N SER A 2 -95.84 36.18 -45.34
CA SER A 2 -95.97 35.36 -44.10
C SER A 2 -95.66 33.89 -44.41
N GLU A 3 -94.55 33.33 -43.95
CA GLU A 3 -94.42 32.87 -42.56
C GLU A 3 -92.99 33.00 -42.00
N THR A 4 -92.92 33.57 -40.79
CA THR A 4 -91.83 33.50 -39.81
C THR A 4 -91.70 32.08 -39.26
N ASN A 5 -90.55 31.44 -39.41
CA ASN A 5 -90.18 30.25 -38.65
C ASN A 5 -89.23 30.67 -37.52
N PRO A 6 -89.54 30.40 -36.24
CA PRO A 6 -88.74 30.87 -35.11
C PRO A 6 -87.42 30.10 -35.03
N ALA A 7 -86.41 30.77 -34.50
CA ALA A 7 -85.14 30.16 -34.13
C ALA A 7 -85.38 28.95 -33.21
N GLU A 8 -84.89 27.77 -33.60
CA GLU A 8 -84.64 26.69 -32.65
C GLU A 8 -83.48 27.14 -31.75
N GLU A 9 -83.81 27.82 -30.65
CA GLU A 9 -82.93 27.87 -29.49
C GLU A 9 -82.77 26.43 -28.99
N HIS A 10 -81.63 25.82 -29.29
CA HIS A 10 -81.15 24.67 -28.53
C HIS A 10 -80.83 25.15 -27.10
N GLN A 11 -81.86 25.22 -26.26
CA GLN A 11 -81.69 25.20 -24.81
C GLN A 11 -81.23 23.80 -24.43
N GLU A 12 -79.91 23.60 -24.50
CA GLU A 12 -79.25 22.47 -23.85
C GLU A 12 -79.58 22.55 -22.37
N ALA A 13 -80.55 21.74 -21.94
CA ALA A 13 -80.92 21.63 -20.55
C ALA A 13 -79.66 21.29 -19.76
N HIS A 14 -79.17 22.23 -18.95
CA HIS A 14 -78.09 22.05 -17.99
C HIS A 14 -78.51 21.10 -16.86
N SER A 15 -78.83 19.85 -17.19
CA SER A 15 -78.94 18.79 -16.19
C SER A 15 -77.52 18.30 -15.92
N GLY A 16 -76.93 18.78 -14.83
CA GLY A 16 -75.66 18.24 -14.34
C GLY A 16 -75.76 16.74 -14.03
N PRO A 17 -74.64 16.04 -13.81
CA PRO A 17 -74.59 14.58 -13.57
C PRO A 17 -75.40 14.08 -12.37
N ILE A 18 -75.90 14.99 -11.52
CA ILE A 18 -76.61 14.73 -10.27
C ILE A 18 -78.12 14.85 -10.52
N LYS A 19 -78.83 13.71 -10.57
CA LYS A 19 -80.26 13.67 -10.90
C LYS A 19 -81.17 13.50 -9.67
N ASN A 20 -80.59 13.29 -8.48
CA ASN A 20 -81.31 13.05 -7.23
C ASN A 20 -80.55 13.64 -6.03
N PRO A 21 -81.23 14.17 -4.98
CA PRO A 21 -80.58 14.73 -3.78
C PRO A 21 -79.66 13.74 -3.04
N LYS A 22 -79.93 12.43 -3.09
CA LYS A 22 -79.05 11.38 -2.58
C LYS A 22 -77.74 11.28 -3.37
N GLN A 23 -77.77 11.46 -4.70
CA GLN A 23 -76.55 11.50 -5.52
C GLN A 23 -75.71 12.75 -5.21
N LEU A 24 -76.37 13.88 -4.89
CA LEU A 24 -75.68 15.09 -4.45
C LEU A 24 -74.93 14.88 -3.13
N LEU A 25 -75.60 14.30 -2.13
CA LEU A 25 -74.96 13.99 -0.84
C LEU A 25 -73.79 13.02 -0.99
N ILE A 26 -73.93 11.99 -1.82
CA ILE A 26 -72.87 11.01 -2.09
C ILE A 26 -71.69 11.69 -2.80
N ALA A 27 -71.94 12.51 -3.82
CA ALA A 27 -70.89 13.22 -4.55
C ALA A 27 -70.13 14.22 -3.65
N VAL A 28 -70.84 14.95 -2.79
CA VAL A 28 -70.23 15.86 -1.81
C VAL A 28 -69.39 15.07 -0.80
N LEU A 29 -69.93 13.99 -0.22
CA LEU A 29 -69.21 13.16 0.75
C LEU A 29 -67.91 12.62 0.15
N PHE A 30 -67.95 12.01 -1.05
CA PHE A 30 -66.74 11.48 -1.67
C PHE A 30 -65.74 12.57 -2.11
N SER A 31 -66.22 13.76 -2.49
CA SER A 31 -65.36 14.91 -2.83
C SER A 31 -64.49 15.37 -1.66
N PHE A 32 -64.97 15.24 -0.41
CA PHE A 32 -64.18 15.57 0.78
C PHE A 32 -63.40 14.38 1.32
N VAL A 33 -64.00 13.18 1.32
CA VAL A 33 -63.39 12.00 1.95
C VAL A 33 -62.21 11.46 1.14
N VAL A 34 -62.34 11.37 -0.20
CA VAL A 34 -61.29 10.78 -1.05
C VAL A 34 -59.98 11.58 -0.99
N PRO A 35 -59.98 12.92 -1.13
CA PRO A 35 -58.73 13.70 -1.02
C PRO A 35 -58.08 13.59 0.36
N ILE A 36 -58.85 13.51 1.44
CA ILE A 36 -58.31 13.34 2.80
C ILE A 36 -57.55 12.02 2.92
N PHE A 37 -58.14 10.92 2.47
CA PHE A 37 -57.46 9.62 2.51
C PHE A 37 -56.25 9.56 1.58
N VAL A 38 -56.30 10.22 0.42
CA VAL A 38 -55.13 10.35 -0.47
C VAL A 38 -54.01 11.10 0.21
N ILE A 39 -54.30 12.25 0.84
CA ILE A 39 -53.28 13.04 1.56
C ILE A 39 -52.71 12.24 2.74
N ILE A 40 -53.55 11.58 3.53
CA ILE A 40 -53.08 10.73 4.65
C ILE A 40 -52.19 9.61 4.12
N GLY A 41 -52.60 8.93 3.03
CA GLY A 41 -51.81 7.88 2.40
C GLY A 41 -50.46 8.40 1.88
N LEU A 42 -50.44 9.60 1.30
CA LEU A 42 -49.23 10.23 0.76
C LEU A 42 -48.28 10.69 1.90
N VAL A 43 -48.83 11.23 2.98
CA VAL A 43 -48.05 11.55 4.19
C VAL A 43 -47.46 10.29 4.77
N LEU A 44 -48.27 9.24 5.00
CA LEU A 44 -47.78 7.96 5.51
C LEU A 44 -46.72 7.34 4.58
N PHE A 45 -46.90 7.44 3.26
CA PHE A 45 -45.92 6.98 2.28
C PHE A 45 -44.60 7.76 2.37
N VAL A 46 -44.67 9.09 2.48
CA VAL A 46 -43.48 9.96 2.57
C VAL A 46 -42.79 9.86 3.92
N THR A 47 -43.53 9.65 5.02
CA THR A 47 -42.98 9.58 6.37
C THR A 47 -42.56 8.16 6.79
N SER A 48 -43.09 7.12 6.14
CA SER A 48 -42.69 5.71 6.40
C SER A 48 -41.35 5.34 5.75
N ALA A 49 -40.82 6.19 4.88
CA ALA A 49 -39.42 6.11 4.50
C ALA A 49 -38.57 6.41 5.76
N ASN A 50 -38.16 5.35 6.46
CA ASN A 50 -37.19 5.42 7.56
C ASN A 50 -36.02 6.30 7.12
N LYS A 51 -35.94 7.54 7.62
CA LYS A 51 -34.76 8.37 7.48
C LYS A 51 -33.72 7.84 8.46
N PRO A 52 -32.70 7.09 8.02
CA PRO A 52 -31.60 6.75 8.91
C PRO A 52 -30.84 8.05 9.18
N ALA A 53 -30.43 8.26 10.42
CA ALA A 53 -29.53 9.36 10.75
C ALA A 53 -28.27 9.28 9.86
N PRO A 54 -27.65 10.42 9.49
CA PRO A 54 -26.41 10.41 8.72
C PRO A 54 -25.34 9.61 9.47
N GLY A 55 -24.91 8.48 8.89
CA GLY A 55 -23.70 7.77 9.30
C GLY A 55 -23.88 6.37 9.89
N VAL A 56 -25.07 5.90 10.25
CA VAL A 56 -25.23 4.55 10.81
C VAL A 56 -26.61 3.99 10.54
N SER A 57 -26.71 3.03 9.60
CA SER A 57 -27.58 1.84 9.60
C SER A 57 -28.07 1.51 8.19
N GLY A 58 -27.50 0.45 7.61
CA GLY A 58 -27.91 -0.14 6.34
C GLY A 58 -26.88 -1.18 5.87
N PRO A 59 -27.22 -2.07 4.93
CA PRO A 59 -26.29 -3.06 4.36
C PRO A 59 -24.99 -2.41 3.83
N ASP A 60 -25.05 -1.12 3.47
CA ASP A 60 -23.89 -0.33 3.05
C ASP A 60 -22.94 0.05 4.21
N ALA A 61 -23.42 0.14 5.45
CA ALA A 61 -22.58 0.41 6.62
C ALA A 61 -21.69 -0.79 6.96
N GLN A 62 -22.24 -2.01 6.85
CA GLN A 62 -21.47 -3.25 6.97
C GLN A 62 -20.43 -3.37 5.85
N LYS A 63 -20.81 -3.05 4.60
CA LYS A 63 -19.91 -3.03 3.45
C LYS A 63 -18.80 -1.97 3.57
N ALA A 64 -19.13 -0.77 4.04
CA ALA A 64 -18.17 0.31 4.29
C ALA A 64 -17.23 0.00 5.45
N LEU A 65 -17.73 -0.68 6.50
CA LEU A 65 -16.90 -1.19 7.59
C LEU A 65 -15.98 -2.31 7.09
N GLN A 66 -16.48 -3.26 6.30
CA GLN A 66 -15.66 -4.31 5.68
C GLN A 66 -14.58 -3.74 4.77
N ALA A 67 -14.87 -2.70 3.98
CA ALA A 67 -13.87 -2.03 3.14
C ALA A 67 -12.75 -1.37 3.97
N ARG A 68 -13.06 -0.92 5.20
CA ARG A 68 -12.08 -0.35 6.16
C ARG A 68 -11.32 -1.41 6.96
N ILE A 69 -11.81 -2.64 7.00
CA ILE A 69 -11.17 -3.79 7.68
C ILE A 69 -10.37 -4.66 6.69
N GLN A 70 -10.47 -4.42 5.37
CA GLN A 70 -9.64 -5.11 4.40
C GLN A 70 -8.16 -4.94 4.75
N ARG A 71 -7.40 -6.05 4.74
CA ARG A 71 -5.96 -6.01 4.97
C ARG A 71 -5.32 -5.09 3.93
N ILE A 72 -4.68 -4.04 4.40
CA ILE A 72 -3.86 -3.14 3.57
C ILE A 72 -2.55 -3.90 3.31
N GLY A 73 -2.55 -4.73 2.26
CA GLY A 73 -1.40 -5.54 1.88
C GLY A 73 -1.75 -7.01 1.74
N THR A 74 -1.86 -7.44 0.48
CA THR A 74 -1.75 -8.84 0.11
C THR A 74 -0.29 -9.12 -0.18
N VAL A 75 0.34 -9.98 0.62
CA VAL A 75 1.69 -10.48 0.32
C VAL A 75 1.51 -11.67 -0.61
N GLU A 76 1.84 -11.49 -1.89
CA GLU A 76 2.03 -12.62 -2.78
C GLU A 76 3.42 -13.21 -2.55
N ILE A 77 3.45 -14.44 -2.03
CA ILE A 77 4.68 -15.23 -1.97
C ILE A 77 4.85 -15.87 -3.35
N ARG A 78 5.78 -15.33 -4.15
CA ARG A 78 6.16 -15.96 -5.41
C ARG A 78 6.90 -17.27 -5.13
N ASP A 79 6.64 -18.27 -5.97
CA ASP A 79 7.37 -19.54 -5.94
C ASP A 79 8.84 -19.30 -6.29
N ALA A 80 9.70 -19.38 -5.27
CA ALA A 80 11.15 -19.23 -5.38
C ALA A 80 11.80 -20.28 -6.31
N ASN A 81 11.08 -21.37 -6.62
CA ASN A 81 11.54 -22.45 -7.46
C ASN A 81 10.97 -22.43 -8.88
N ARG A 82 10.18 -21.41 -9.24
CA ARG A 82 9.65 -21.29 -10.60
C ARG A 82 10.79 -21.25 -11.64
N PRO A 83 10.55 -21.73 -12.88
CA PRO A 83 11.51 -21.57 -13.96
C PRO A 83 11.85 -20.10 -14.21
N LEU A 84 13.14 -19.80 -14.36
CA LEU A 84 13.60 -18.44 -14.68
C LEU A 84 13.16 -18.05 -16.08
N LYS A 85 12.59 -16.85 -16.21
CA LYS A 85 12.34 -16.24 -17.52
C LYS A 85 13.67 -15.98 -18.25
N SER A 86 13.62 -16.03 -19.57
CA SER A 86 14.76 -15.62 -20.39
C SER A 86 14.97 -14.10 -20.30
N GLY A 87 16.18 -13.63 -20.59
CA GLY A 87 16.47 -12.20 -20.62
C GLY A 87 15.67 -11.45 -21.68
N GLU A 88 15.38 -12.11 -22.80
CA GLU A 88 14.55 -11.56 -23.87
C GLU A 88 13.09 -11.38 -23.42
N ASP A 89 12.53 -12.35 -22.69
CA ASP A 89 11.14 -12.26 -22.21
C ASP A 89 10.98 -11.13 -21.20
N VAL A 90 11.94 -10.97 -20.29
CA VAL A 90 11.96 -9.87 -19.30
C VAL A 90 12.10 -8.53 -20.02
N PHE A 91 13.00 -8.44 -21.00
CA PHE A 91 13.18 -7.25 -21.82
C PHE A 91 11.89 -6.84 -22.53
N LYS A 92 11.24 -7.77 -23.23
CA LYS A 92 9.98 -7.52 -23.94
C LYS A 92 8.85 -7.17 -22.99
N ALA A 93 8.82 -7.78 -21.80
CA ALA A 93 7.76 -7.57 -20.85
C ALA A 93 7.77 -6.16 -20.25
N GLN A 94 8.95 -5.57 -19.95
CA GLN A 94 9.02 -4.30 -19.20
C GLN A 94 10.08 -3.31 -19.70
N CYS A 95 11.23 -3.78 -20.19
CA CYS A 95 12.34 -2.88 -20.52
C CYS A 95 12.21 -2.21 -21.91
N ILE A 96 11.55 -2.87 -22.86
CA ILE A 96 11.47 -2.44 -24.27
C ILE A 96 10.79 -1.09 -24.46
N THR A 97 9.84 -0.73 -23.59
CA THR A 97 9.11 0.54 -23.69
C THR A 97 10.05 1.75 -23.68
N CYS A 98 11.11 1.70 -22.87
CA CYS A 98 12.10 2.76 -22.78
C CYS A 98 13.36 2.44 -23.62
N HIS A 99 13.89 1.23 -23.51
CA HIS A 99 15.13 0.85 -24.18
C HIS A 99 14.96 0.49 -25.65
N GLY A 100 13.75 0.21 -26.15
CA GLY A 100 13.52 -0.08 -27.56
C GLY A 100 13.72 1.15 -28.46
N THR A 101 13.29 2.32 -28.00
CA THR A 101 13.40 3.59 -28.72
C THR A 101 14.45 4.54 -28.14
N GLY A 102 14.94 4.27 -26.93
CA GLY A 102 15.85 5.17 -26.20
C GLY A 102 15.13 6.32 -25.50
N MET A 103 13.86 6.11 -25.10
CA MET A 103 13.05 7.13 -24.43
C MET A 103 13.72 7.62 -23.14
N MET A 104 13.56 8.90 -22.80
CA MET A 104 14.13 9.52 -21.59
C MET A 104 15.66 9.40 -21.48
N GLY A 105 16.37 9.27 -22.61
CA GLY A 105 17.83 9.11 -22.64
C GLY A 105 18.29 7.70 -22.26
N ALA A 106 17.38 6.71 -22.28
CA ALA A 106 17.73 5.31 -22.13
C ALA A 106 18.64 4.87 -23.30
N PRO A 107 19.66 4.02 -23.05
CA PRO A 107 20.45 3.44 -24.13
C PRO A 107 19.56 2.57 -25.02
N LYS A 108 19.61 2.81 -26.32
CA LYS A 108 18.76 2.12 -27.29
C LYS A 108 19.25 0.69 -27.52
N PHE A 109 18.33 -0.26 -27.48
CA PHE A 109 18.61 -1.67 -27.74
C PHE A 109 19.23 -1.84 -29.13
N GLN A 110 20.30 -2.66 -29.23
CA GLN A 110 21.12 -2.87 -30.43
C GLN A 110 21.95 -1.67 -30.90
N ASP A 111 21.97 -0.56 -30.16
CA ASP A 111 22.85 0.56 -30.48
C ASP A 111 24.22 0.40 -29.82
N SER A 112 25.18 -0.15 -30.58
CA SER A 112 26.53 -0.40 -30.04
C SER A 112 27.25 0.87 -29.59
N ALA A 113 26.94 2.04 -30.15
CA ALA A 113 27.58 3.29 -29.75
C ALA A 113 27.07 3.76 -28.37
N ASP A 114 25.76 3.64 -28.12
CA ASP A 114 25.15 3.94 -26.82
C ASP A 114 25.60 2.95 -25.72
N TRP A 115 25.80 1.69 -26.11
CA TRP A 115 26.12 0.60 -25.18
C TRP A 115 27.61 0.45 -24.88
N ALA A 116 28.52 0.78 -25.81
CA ALA A 116 29.97 0.64 -25.62
C ALA A 116 30.51 1.24 -24.30
N PRO A 117 30.24 2.53 -23.95
CA PRO A 117 30.75 3.12 -22.71
C PRO A 117 30.12 2.52 -21.44
N ARG A 118 28.98 1.84 -21.58
CA ARG A 118 28.25 1.19 -20.49
C ARG A 118 28.77 -0.22 -20.27
N ILE A 119 28.97 -0.97 -21.34
CA ILE A 119 29.59 -2.30 -21.36
C ILE A 119 31.00 -2.23 -20.74
N ALA A 120 31.76 -1.17 -21.03
CA ALA A 120 33.09 -0.94 -20.46
C ALA A 120 33.10 -0.88 -18.92
N LYS A 121 31.97 -0.56 -18.28
CA LYS A 121 31.84 -0.54 -16.81
C LYS A 121 31.59 -1.92 -16.21
N GLY A 122 31.41 -2.95 -17.05
CA GLY A 122 31.18 -4.33 -16.65
C GLY A 122 29.73 -4.65 -16.28
N TYR A 123 29.45 -5.94 -16.23
CA TYR A 123 28.12 -6.50 -15.95
C TYR A 123 27.55 -6.05 -14.60
N GLU A 124 28.34 -6.14 -13.52
CA GLU A 124 27.88 -5.81 -12.16
C GLU A 124 27.37 -4.37 -12.04
N THR A 125 28.04 -3.42 -12.70
CA THR A 125 27.62 -2.01 -12.70
C THR A 125 26.29 -1.82 -13.43
N LEU A 126 26.07 -2.54 -14.53
CA LEU A 126 24.82 -2.50 -15.28
C LEU A 126 23.69 -3.15 -14.50
N LEU A 127 23.95 -4.30 -13.88
CA LEU A 127 23.01 -4.99 -13.01
C LEU A 127 22.60 -4.10 -11.84
N HIS A 128 23.57 -3.49 -11.15
CA HIS A 128 23.30 -2.58 -10.04
C HIS A 128 22.41 -1.41 -10.48
N SER A 129 22.71 -0.79 -11.63
CA SER A 129 21.87 0.29 -12.16
C SER A 129 20.45 -0.18 -12.50
N ALA A 130 20.28 -1.42 -12.97
CA ALA A 130 18.98 -1.97 -13.28
C ALA A 130 18.17 -2.33 -12.03
N LEU A 131 18.82 -2.85 -10.98
CA LEU A 131 18.17 -3.22 -9.72
C LEU A 131 17.85 -2.00 -8.86
N ALA A 132 18.81 -1.09 -8.68
CA ALA A 132 18.64 0.11 -7.85
C ALA A 132 17.86 1.24 -8.56
N GLY A 133 17.75 1.17 -9.89
CA GLY A 133 17.29 2.29 -10.71
C GLY A 133 18.42 3.32 -10.93
N LYS A 134 18.29 4.09 -12.00
CA LYS A 134 19.25 5.15 -12.36
C LYS A 134 18.59 6.18 -13.25
N ASP A 135 18.76 7.46 -12.92
CA ASP A 135 18.15 8.58 -13.65
C ASP A 135 16.62 8.40 -13.74
N ALA A 136 16.05 8.38 -14.96
CA ALA A 136 14.62 8.13 -15.19
C ALA A 136 14.23 6.64 -15.14
N MET A 137 15.18 5.72 -14.93
CA MET A 137 14.93 4.28 -14.84
C MET A 137 14.55 3.89 -13.40
N PRO A 138 13.33 3.37 -13.15
CA PRO A 138 12.94 2.89 -11.83
C PRO A 138 13.67 1.60 -11.42
N PRO A 139 13.69 1.27 -10.11
CA PRO A 139 14.21 -0.01 -9.60
C PRO A 139 13.60 -1.22 -10.32
N GLN A 140 14.42 -2.24 -10.59
CA GLN A 140 14.08 -3.43 -11.39
C GLN A 140 13.45 -3.14 -12.76
N GLY A 141 13.66 -1.95 -13.32
CA GLY A 141 13.00 -1.52 -14.56
C GLY A 141 11.49 -1.35 -14.43
N GLY A 142 10.97 -1.22 -13.20
CA GLY A 142 9.56 -0.94 -12.91
C GLY A 142 8.64 -2.16 -12.85
N GLY A 143 9.18 -3.38 -12.91
CA GLY A 143 8.41 -4.62 -12.84
C GLY A 143 8.88 -5.57 -11.75
N ASP A 144 8.01 -6.51 -11.37
CA ASP A 144 8.29 -7.49 -10.33
C ASP A 144 8.98 -8.75 -10.90
N PHE A 145 10.31 -8.72 -11.05
CA PHE A 145 11.11 -9.87 -11.48
C PHE A 145 12.08 -10.34 -10.39
N GLU A 146 12.56 -11.58 -10.47
CA GLU A 146 13.72 -12.00 -9.68
C GLU A 146 14.98 -11.26 -10.16
N ASP A 147 15.90 -10.93 -9.25
CA ASP A 147 17.14 -10.21 -9.59
C ASP A 147 17.96 -10.93 -10.67
N VAL A 148 17.95 -12.26 -10.66
CA VAL A 148 18.61 -13.07 -11.71
C VAL A 148 17.95 -12.91 -13.08
N GLU A 149 16.62 -12.72 -13.14
CA GLU A 149 15.89 -12.47 -14.38
C GLU A 149 16.19 -11.07 -14.93
N ILE A 150 16.30 -10.07 -14.04
CA ILE A 150 16.83 -8.74 -14.40
C ILE A 150 18.26 -8.87 -14.93
N GLY A 151 19.10 -9.66 -14.28
CA GLY A 151 20.46 -9.96 -14.74
C GLY A 151 20.48 -10.57 -16.14
N ARG A 152 19.56 -11.50 -16.44
CA ARG A 152 19.42 -12.06 -17.80
C ARG A 152 19.02 -11.00 -18.81
N ALA A 153 18.10 -10.08 -18.46
CA ALA A 153 17.69 -8.99 -19.34
C ALA A 153 18.84 -8.01 -19.63
N VAL A 154 19.63 -7.68 -18.61
CA VAL A 154 20.84 -6.85 -18.76
C VAL A 154 21.84 -7.51 -19.71
N VAL A 155 22.09 -8.82 -19.56
CA VAL A 155 22.96 -9.57 -20.48
C VAL A 155 22.41 -9.56 -21.90
N TYR A 156 21.11 -9.79 -22.08
CA TYR A 156 20.46 -9.77 -23.39
C TYR A 156 20.65 -8.42 -24.10
N MET A 157 20.41 -7.31 -23.40
CA MET A 157 20.57 -5.96 -23.93
C MET A 157 22.04 -5.59 -24.18
N ALA A 158 22.93 -5.92 -23.25
CA ALA A 158 24.35 -5.62 -23.40
C ALA A 158 24.99 -6.44 -24.54
N ASN A 159 24.62 -7.72 -24.69
CA ASN A 159 25.14 -8.58 -25.76
C ASN A 159 24.61 -8.14 -27.13
N ALA A 160 23.36 -7.67 -27.20
CA ALA A 160 22.84 -6.97 -28.37
C ALA A 160 23.64 -5.70 -28.71
N GLY A 161 24.14 -4.97 -27.70
CA GLY A 161 25.02 -3.82 -27.88
C GLY A 161 26.50 -4.17 -28.11
N GLY A 162 26.85 -5.45 -28.26
CA GLY A 162 28.23 -5.91 -28.56
C GLY A 162 29.01 -6.52 -27.39
N ALA A 163 28.40 -6.70 -26.21
CA ALA A 163 29.02 -7.45 -25.12
C ALA A 163 29.01 -8.97 -25.37
N LYS A 164 29.71 -9.70 -24.50
CA LYS A 164 29.71 -11.18 -24.45
C LYS A 164 29.58 -11.65 -23.00
N PHE A 165 28.67 -11.05 -22.25
CA PHE A 165 28.44 -11.45 -20.86
C PHE A 165 27.76 -12.83 -20.81
N PRO A 166 28.15 -13.68 -19.85
CA PRO A 166 27.50 -14.97 -19.64
C PRO A 166 26.08 -14.75 -19.10
N VAL A 167 25.15 -15.61 -19.50
CA VAL A 167 23.79 -15.59 -18.95
C VAL A 167 23.84 -16.11 -17.51
N PRO A 168 23.40 -15.33 -16.51
CA PRO A 168 23.44 -15.76 -15.12
C PRO A 168 22.38 -16.84 -14.87
N ASP A 169 22.79 -17.91 -14.18
CA ASP A 169 21.89 -18.93 -13.65
C ASP A 169 21.49 -18.61 -12.22
N ARG A 170 20.37 -19.20 -11.77
CA ARG A 170 20.02 -19.19 -10.35
C ARG A 170 21.23 -19.75 -9.61
N PRO A 171 21.81 -19.03 -8.63
CA PRO A 171 22.87 -19.59 -7.80
C PRO A 171 22.36 -20.92 -7.25
N ALA A 172 23.09 -22.01 -7.51
CA ALA A 172 22.76 -23.30 -6.92
C ALA A 172 22.65 -23.05 -5.42
N ALA A 173 21.51 -23.44 -4.82
CA ALA A 173 21.35 -23.38 -3.39
C ALA A 173 22.59 -24.04 -2.78
N ALA A 174 23.40 -23.25 -2.07
CA ALA A 174 24.58 -23.79 -1.42
C ALA A 174 24.14 -25.03 -0.63
N PRO A 175 24.89 -26.15 -0.67
CA PRO A 175 24.53 -27.31 0.10
C PRO A 175 24.40 -26.85 1.54
N THR A 176 23.18 -26.90 2.06
CA THR A 176 22.94 -26.75 3.48
C THR A 176 23.65 -27.93 4.12
N ALA A 177 24.86 -27.69 4.62
CA ALA A 177 25.47 -28.55 5.61
C ALA A 177 24.60 -28.46 6.87
N ASN A 178 23.54 -29.28 6.89
CA ASN A 178 22.95 -29.98 8.02
C ASN A 178 21.59 -30.55 7.60
N ALA A 179 21.63 -31.71 6.95
CA ALA A 179 20.56 -32.68 7.09
C ALA A 179 20.69 -33.34 8.47
N GLY A 180 19.58 -33.35 9.24
CA GLY A 180 19.35 -34.37 10.25
C GLY A 180 19.73 -34.04 11.69
N ALA A 181 19.16 -33.00 12.27
CA ALA A 181 18.74 -33.07 13.67
C ALA A 181 17.22 -32.92 13.67
N ALA A 182 16.52 -34.05 13.83
CA ALA A 182 15.08 -34.09 14.01
C ALA A 182 14.71 -33.22 15.22
N ALA A 183 14.15 -32.04 14.94
CA ALA A 183 13.50 -31.24 15.96
C ALA A 183 12.14 -31.89 16.26
N THR A 184 12.09 -32.59 17.39
CA THR A 184 10.87 -33.02 18.07
C THR A 184 9.85 -31.86 18.08
N PRO A 185 8.58 -32.07 17.69
CA PRO A 185 7.59 -31.01 17.77
C PRO A 185 7.31 -30.69 19.24
N ALA A 186 7.68 -29.49 19.68
CA ALA A 186 7.24 -28.95 20.95
C ALA A 186 5.73 -28.64 20.87
N PRO A 187 4.96 -28.93 21.94
CA PRO A 187 3.51 -29.07 21.85
C PRO A 187 2.81 -27.72 21.64
N ALA A 188 1.69 -27.78 20.92
CA ALA A 188 0.73 -26.70 20.78
C ALA A 188 0.21 -26.28 22.17
N ALA A 189 0.50 -25.03 22.56
CA ALA A 189 -0.13 -24.42 23.72
C ALA A 189 -1.52 -23.90 23.32
N THR A 190 -2.53 -24.54 23.89
CA THR A 190 -3.95 -24.22 23.83
C THR A 190 -4.26 -22.79 24.26
N ALA A 191 -5.20 -22.18 23.54
CA ALA A 191 -5.90 -20.97 23.94
C ALA A 191 -6.62 -21.15 25.29
N ALA A 192 -6.54 -20.12 26.15
CA ALA A 192 -7.51 -19.88 27.20
C ALA A 192 -7.65 -18.36 27.39
N ALA A 193 -8.89 -17.88 27.20
CA ALA A 193 -9.31 -16.52 27.46
C ALA A 193 -9.49 -16.27 28.97
N ALA A 194 -9.20 -15.04 29.42
CA ALA A 194 -10.09 -14.24 30.27
C ALA A 194 -9.39 -12.93 30.69
N ALA A 195 -10.13 -11.82 30.59
CA ALA A 195 -9.76 -10.49 31.06
C ALA A 195 -9.75 -10.40 32.61
N PRO A 196 -9.29 -9.28 33.21
CA PRO A 196 -10.23 -8.17 33.37
C PRO A 196 -9.65 -6.78 33.03
N SER A 197 -10.58 -5.89 32.69
CA SER A 197 -10.40 -4.44 32.58
C SER A 197 -10.07 -3.81 33.94
N PRO A 198 -9.47 -2.61 33.95
CA PRO A 198 -10.01 -1.57 34.83
C PRO A 198 -10.32 -0.27 34.08
N ALA A 199 -11.33 0.40 34.62
CA ALA A 199 -11.92 1.64 34.18
C ALA A 199 -11.06 2.88 34.47
N ALA A 200 -11.45 3.94 33.78
CA ALA A 200 -11.03 5.34 33.80
C ALA A 200 -10.48 5.92 35.11
N VAL A 201 -9.47 6.78 34.95
CA VAL A 201 -9.35 8.04 35.71
C VAL A 201 -8.99 9.19 34.77
N THR A 202 -9.75 10.26 34.94
CA THR A 202 -9.67 11.59 34.33
C THR A 202 -8.46 12.39 34.83
N GLY A 203 -7.90 13.30 34.02
CA GLY A 203 -7.05 14.38 34.56
C GLY A 203 -6.14 15.11 33.57
N ALA A 204 -6.68 16.18 32.99
CA ALA A 204 -6.06 17.48 32.66
C ALA A 204 -4.58 17.61 32.23
N ALA A 205 -4.40 18.31 31.10
CA ALA A 205 -3.21 19.07 30.74
C ALA A 205 -2.86 20.16 31.79
N PRO A 206 -1.62 20.68 31.76
CA PRO A 206 -1.50 22.06 31.32
C PRO A 206 -0.30 22.33 30.39
N VAL A 207 -0.35 23.54 29.83
CA VAL A 207 0.54 24.15 28.84
C VAL A 207 1.65 25.00 29.50
N VAL A 208 2.74 25.18 28.73
CA VAL A 208 3.81 26.20 28.73
C VAL A 208 4.74 26.40 29.94
N ALA A 209 6.06 26.27 29.72
CA ALA A 209 6.97 27.41 29.45
C ALA A 209 8.46 26.98 29.58
N ALA A 210 9.30 27.57 28.73
CA ALA A 210 10.73 27.31 28.58
C ALA A 210 11.61 28.01 29.64
N ALA A 211 12.75 27.42 29.98
CA ALA A 211 13.99 28.14 30.33
C ALA A 211 15.22 27.20 30.24
N THR A 212 16.32 27.78 29.75
CA THR A 212 17.58 27.20 29.29
C THR A 212 18.60 26.87 30.39
N ALA A 213 19.37 25.79 30.23
CA ALA A 213 20.77 25.70 30.71
C ALA A 213 21.56 24.59 29.98
N THR A 214 22.77 24.92 29.56
CA THR A 214 23.71 24.14 28.74
C THR A 214 24.67 23.32 29.61
N ALA A 215 24.87 22.01 29.32
CA ALA A 215 26.17 21.29 29.41
C ALA A 215 26.05 19.78 29.09
N ALA A 216 26.82 19.33 28.09
CA ALA A 216 27.43 18.00 27.86
C ALA A 216 26.53 16.73 27.71
N PRO A 217 26.96 15.74 26.90
CA PRO A 217 26.05 14.76 26.31
C PRO A 217 25.74 13.63 27.29
N THR A 218 24.51 13.59 27.80
CA THR A 218 24.01 12.43 28.53
C THR A 218 23.85 11.27 27.56
N THR A 219 24.76 10.31 27.67
CA THR A 219 24.60 8.96 27.14
C THR A 219 23.45 8.28 27.89
N ALA A 220 22.73 7.42 27.17
CA ALA A 220 21.77 6.43 27.67
C ALA A 220 20.37 6.93 28.06
N ALA A 221 19.53 7.14 27.04
CA ALA A 221 18.11 6.79 27.11
C ALA A 221 17.72 6.20 25.75
N GLY A 222 17.77 4.87 25.61
CA GLY A 222 17.45 4.23 24.33
C GLY A 222 17.61 2.72 24.26
N GLY A 223 17.98 2.04 25.36
CA GLY A 223 18.19 0.59 25.36
C GLY A 223 16.96 -0.19 24.86
N GLY A 224 15.75 0.29 25.17
CA GLY A 224 14.52 -0.34 24.69
C GLY A 224 14.10 0.08 23.27
N ALA A 225 14.15 1.38 22.95
CA ALA A 225 13.62 1.88 21.68
C ALA A 225 14.45 1.45 20.47
N GLY A 226 15.79 1.48 20.59
CA GLY A 226 16.69 1.03 19.53
C GLY A 226 16.59 -0.48 19.27
N GLU A 227 16.54 -1.27 20.35
CA GLU A 227 16.34 -2.73 20.25
C GLU A 227 14.96 -3.08 19.68
N ALA A 228 13.90 -2.38 20.12
CA ALA A 228 12.55 -2.59 19.61
C ALA A 228 12.46 -2.30 18.12
N LEU A 229 13.01 -1.18 17.66
CA LEU A 229 13.04 -0.83 16.23
C LEU A 229 13.90 -1.82 15.43
N TYR A 230 15.03 -2.27 15.99
CA TYR A 230 15.84 -3.32 15.37
C TYR A 230 15.02 -4.60 15.17
N LYS A 231 14.33 -5.08 16.21
CA LYS A 231 13.47 -6.28 16.11
C LYS A 231 12.27 -6.06 15.19
N GLN A 232 11.71 -4.87 15.15
CA GLN A 232 10.54 -4.61 14.31
C GLN A 232 10.90 -4.54 12.83
N THR A 233 12.05 -3.96 12.49
CA THR A 233 12.35 -3.59 11.10
C THR A 233 13.74 -3.99 10.65
N CYS A 234 14.79 -3.64 11.39
CA CYS A 234 16.17 -3.83 10.91
C CYS A 234 16.60 -5.31 10.85
N GLN A 235 16.08 -6.16 11.75
CA GLN A 235 16.47 -7.57 11.83
C GLN A 235 16.11 -8.38 10.58
N MET A 236 15.10 -7.92 9.81
CA MET A 236 14.68 -8.61 8.58
C MET A 236 15.84 -8.78 7.59
N CYS A 237 16.74 -7.79 7.55
CA CYS A 237 17.93 -7.87 6.72
C CYS A 237 19.20 -8.15 7.53
N HIS A 238 19.36 -7.52 8.69
CA HIS A 238 20.61 -7.58 9.44
C HIS A 238 20.78 -8.82 10.32
N ALA A 239 19.75 -9.62 10.58
CA ALA A 239 19.92 -10.87 11.34
C ALA A 239 20.70 -11.92 10.53
N ALA A 240 20.30 -12.13 9.27
CA ALA A 240 20.92 -13.11 8.37
C ALA A 240 21.89 -12.49 7.36
N GLY A 241 21.98 -11.17 7.29
CA GLY A 241 22.81 -10.46 6.31
C GLY A 241 22.23 -10.50 4.89
N VAL A 242 20.90 -10.36 4.79
CA VAL A 242 20.17 -10.34 3.51
C VAL A 242 20.69 -9.20 2.65
N ALA A 243 20.81 -9.43 1.34
CA ALA A 243 21.31 -8.45 0.37
C ALA A 243 22.69 -7.84 0.76
N ASN A 244 23.57 -8.66 1.34
CA ASN A 244 24.89 -8.25 1.85
C ASN A 244 24.83 -7.23 3.00
N ALA A 245 23.73 -7.19 3.75
CA ALA A 245 23.65 -6.41 4.97
C ALA A 245 24.70 -6.92 6.00
N PRO A 246 25.38 -6.01 6.74
CA PRO A 246 26.27 -6.43 7.81
C PRO A 246 25.46 -7.15 8.90
N LYS A 247 25.83 -8.40 9.18
CA LYS A 247 25.15 -9.26 10.15
C LYS A 247 25.26 -8.67 11.55
N PHE A 248 24.15 -8.62 12.27
CA PHE A 248 24.10 -8.16 13.65
C PHE A 248 25.04 -8.99 14.53
N GLY A 249 25.90 -8.33 15.30
CA GLY A 249 26.92 -8.99 16.13
C GLY A 249 28.16 -9.49 15.41
N ASP A 250 28.27 -9.36 14.09
CA ASP A 250 29.47 -9.74 13.34
C ASP A 250 30.58 -8.69 13.49
N LYS A 251 31.46 -8.89 14.47
CA LYS A 251 32.55 -7.96 14.76
C LYS A 251 33.45 -7.67 13.56
N ALA A 252 33.71 -8.67 12.71
CA ALA A 252 34.58 -8.51 11.55
C ALA A 252 33.92 -7.65 10.46
N ALA A 253 32.63 -7.86 10.21
CA ALA A 253 31.87 -7.05 9.24
C ALA A 253 31.62 -5.61 9.72
N TRP A 254 31.53 -5.40 11.04
CA TRP A 254 31.23 -4.10 11.64
C TRP A 254 32.46 -3.26 11.99
N ALA A 255 33.63 -3.85 12.26
CA ALA A 255 34.86 -3.10 12.58
C ALA A 255 35.21 -1.97 11.59
N PRO A 256 35.29 -2.21 10.26
CA PRO A 256 35.59 -1.14 9.30
C PRO A 256 34.45 -0.11 9.20
N ARG A 257 33.23 -0.47 9.57
CA ARG A 257 32.06 0.43 9.54
C ARG A 257 32.02 1.32 10.77
N ILE A 258 32.26 0.76 11.94
CA ILE A 258 32.37 1.49 13.21
C ILE A 258 33.51 2.52 13.12
N ALA A 259 34.61 2.19 12.42
CA ALA A 259 35.71 3.12 12.16
C ALA A 259 35.30 4.39 11.37
N THR A 260 34.19 4.37 10.62
CA THR A 260 33.68 5.56 9.90
C THR A 260 32.94 6.55 10.81
N GLY A 261 32.69 6.18 12.07
CA GLY A 261 32.03 7.01 13.06
C GLY A 261 30.51 6.87 13.08
N MET A 262 29.90 7.26 14.21
CA MET A 262 28.48 6.98 14.44
C MET A 262 27.56 7.83 13.56
N ASP A 263 27.90 9.09 13.31
CA ASP A 263 27.06 9.95 12.49
C ASP A 263 27.02 9.51 11.02
N THR A 264 28.12 8.96 10.48
CA THR A 264 28.14 8.38 9.13
C THR A 264 27.20 7.18 9.03
N LEU A 265 27.22 6.29 10.01
CA LEU A 265 26.34 5.11 10.04
C LEU A 265 24.86 5.51 10.23
N VAL A 266 24.58 6.50 11.07
CA VAL A 266 23.22 7.04 11.25
C VAL A 266 22.73 7.72 9.97
N ASN A 267 23.58 8.51 9.30
CA ASN A 267 23.22 9.15 8.03
C ASN A 267 22.89 8.12 6.94
N ALA A 268 23.71 7.08 6.80
CA ALA A 268 23.43 5.96 5.91
C ALA A 268 22.12 5.24 6.26
N ALA A 269 21.80 5.08 7.55
CA ALA A 269 20.55 4.48 7.97
C ALA A 269 19.33 5.38 7.72
N LEU A 270 19.46 6.70 7.87
CA LEU A 270 18.38 7.65 7.63
C LEU A 270 18.03 7.78 6.15
N HIS A 271 19.04 7.86 5.28
CA HIS A 271 18.86 8.09 3.85
C HIS A 271 18.90 6.81 2.99
N GLY A 272 19.24 5.68 3.60
CA GLY A 272 19.43 4.42 2.89
C GLY A 272 20.80 4.33 2.22
N MET A 273 21.27 3.10 1.99
CA MET A 273 22.53 2.83 1.32
C MET A 273 22.50 1.45 0.63
N GLY A 274 22.72 1.42 -0.68
CA GLY A 274 22.62 0.19 -1.47
C GLY A 274 21.22 -0.41 -1.38
N ALA A 275 21.10 -1.65 -0.90
CA ALA A 275 19.83 -2.34 -0.70
C ALA A 275 19.09 -1.94 0.59
N MET A 276 19.70 -1.12 1.47
CA MET A 276 19.07 -0.65 2.70
C MET A 276 18.16 0.56 2.39
N PRO A 277 16.82 0.47 2.55
CA PRO A 277 15.92 1.60 2.33
C PRO A 277 16.11 2.70 3.39
N PRO A 278 15.68 3.95 3.10
CA PRO A 278 15.68 5.03 4.08
C PRO A 278 15.00 4.61 5.39
N LYS A 279 15.62 4.94 6.53
CA LYS A 279 15.20 4.57 7.88
C LYS A 279 15.00 3.06 8.09
N GLY A 280 15.70 2.23 7.29
CA GLY A 280 15.52 0.78 7.29
C GLY A 280 14.12 0.32 6.85
N GLY A 281 13.34 1.19 6.20
CA GLY A 281 11.95 0.92 5.82
C GLY A 281 10.94 1.21 6.94
N SER A 282 11.38 1.81 8.04
CA SER A 282 10.50 2.27 9.12
C SER A 282 10.03 3.70 8.88
N THR A 283 8.89 4.06 9.48
CA THR A 283 8.43 5.45 9.61
C THR A 283 8.84 6.06 10.95
N ALA A 284 9.82 5.45 11.64
CA ALA A 284 10.25 5.87 12.97
C ALA A 284 10.90 7.27 12.92
N PRO A 285 10.83 8.04 14.03
CA PRO A 285 11.57 9.29 14.14
C PRO A 285 13.07 9.02 14.09
N ASP A 286 13.83 10.01 13.61
CA ASP A 286 15.28 9.88 13.38
C ASP A 286 16.07 9.52 14.65
N ALA A 287 15.56 9.94 15.81
CA ALA A 287 16.11 9.58 17.12
C ALA A 287 16.05 8.07 17.39
N ASP A 288 14.96 7.40 16.99
CA ASP A 288 14.81 5.95 17.16
C ASP A 288 15.70 5.19 16.17
N VAL A 289 15.84 5.71 14.94
CA VAL A 289 16.78 5.15 13.95
C VAL A 289 18.22 5.26 14.46
N ARG A 290 18.59 6.40 15.04
CA ARG A 290 19.91 6.57 15.69
C ARG A 290 20.08 5.58 16.85
N ALA A 291 19.07 5.38 17.69
CA ALA A 291 19.12 4.43 18.79
C ALA A 291 19.26 2.97 18.30
N ALA A 292 18.60 2.61 17.20
CA ALA A 292 18.72 1.27 16.60
C ALA A 292 20.11 1.04 16.01
N VAL A 293 20.66 2.03 15.31
CA VAL A 293 22.04 1.97 14.79
C VAL A 293 23.05 1.82 15.93
N GLN A 294 22.88 2.57 17.02
CA GLN A 294 23.70 2.44 18.23
C GLN A 294 23.62 1.03 18.83
N TYR A 295 22.41 0.48 18.96
CA TYR A 295 22.19 -0.88 19.45
C TYR A 295 22.93 -1.94 18.61
N MET A 296 22.91 -1.80 17.28
CA MET A 296 23.62 -2.70 16.37
C MET A 296 25.15 -2.58 16.47
N VAL A 297 25.65 -1.36 16.64
CA VAL A 297 27.08 -1.11 16.85
C VAL A 297 27.53 -1.68 18.19
N ASP A 298 26.75 -1.52 19.26
CA ASP A 298 27.10 -2.02 20.58
C ASP A 298 27.12 -3.55 20.64
N ALA A 299 26.24 -4.21 19.89
CA ALA A 299 26.26 -5.66 19.74
C ALA A 299 27.49 -6.19 18.97
N ALA A 300 28.16 -5.34 18.18
CA ALA A 300 29.28 -5.71 17.33
C ALA A 300 30.65 -5.20 17.83
N LYS A 301 30.69 -4.56 19.00
CA LYS A 301 31.93 -4.22 19.72
C LYS A 301 32.46 -5.43 20.48
#